data_AF-A0A1A2KZX0-F1
#
_entry.id   AF-A0A1A2KZX0-F1
#
_cell.length_a   1.000
_cell.length_b   1.000
_cell.length_c   1.000
_cell.angle_alpha   90.00
_cell.angle_beta   90.00
_cell.angle_gamma   90.00
#
_symmetry.space_group_name_H-M   'P 1'
#
loop_
_entity.id
_entity.type
_entity.pdbx_description
1 polymer ?
#
loop_
_entity_poly.entity_id
_entity_poly.type
_entity_poly.pdbx_seq_one_letter_code
_entity_poly.pdbx_strand_id
1 'polypeptide(L)'
;MPIPDVVDLGAPIDTLDRIHRAAGGPGAALRMARTAGTDFRREFAASGRAARVSTHDLVTLPYPTRFGLWRAAVTPAPFLLITNRLVIVQWDDADGRRRTLLWEPSDVELDANTPYFAALDRSSPTVVRNRMVREYATVAERLAEAGIVPADVDYIGFDHLHTQDVRRLIGTVKPQADISPSAIAALFPNAKLVVQREELEAMRDLHPLQRPWYQPETMVDLDPARIAPIDGDRLLGPGVAIVRTPGHATGNQTLVLNTETGIWAMSENVVATELLTPEHSRIPGVAGWSRRWGQELILNANTIEATATQYTSCVLEKTLVDRSQADERFLQFFPTSELTASPFTPGTAPTFTHRTLQAGAR
;
A
#
# COMPACT_ATOMS: atom_id res chain seq x y z
N MET A 1 9.39 3.38 20.09
CA MET A 1 9.10 4.12 18.84
C MET A 1 8.48 5.47 19.19
N PRO A 2 9.03 6.58 18.66
CA PRO A 2 8.45 7.90 18.83
C PRO A 2 7.08 7.98 18.13
N ILE A 3 6.11 8.60 18.80
CA ILE A 3 4.84 8.99 18.20
C ILE A 3 4.70 10.48 18.51
N PRO A 4 5.17 11.36 17.62
CA PRO A 4 4.99 12.79 17.79
C PRO A 4 3.51 13.18 17.65
N ASP A 5 3.19 14.44 17.92
CA ASP A 5 1.84 14.95 17.73
C ASP A 5 1.40 14.86 16.26
N VAL A 6 0.10 14.70 16.06
CA VAL A 6 -0.52 14.68 14.74
C VAL A 6 -0.25 16.00 14.03
N VAL A 7 0.12 15.92 12.75
CA VAL A 7 0.32 17.09 11.91
C VAL A 7 -0.93 17.38 11.09
N ASP A 8 -1.16 18.67 10.81
CA ASP A 8 -2.21 19.09 9.88
C ASP A 8 -1.65 19.08 8.46
N LEU A 9 -1.62 17.90 7.84
CA LEU A 9 -1.15 17.69 6.48
C LEU A 9 -2.32 17.70 5.51
N GLY A 10 -2.39 18.73 4.66
CA GLY A 10 -3.49 18.90 3.71
C GLY A 10 -4.83 19.19 4.38
N ALA A 11 -5.91 19.22 3.60
CA ALA A 11 -7.26 19.45 4.12
C ALA A 11 -7.90 18.14 4.63
N PRO A 12 -8.67 18.15 5.72
CA PRO A 12 -9.43 16.98 6.16
C PRO A 12 -10.54 16.60 5.16
N ILE A 13 -10.84 15.30 5.04
CA ILE A 13 -11.93 14.78 4.21
C ILE A 13 -13.08 14.28 5.12
N ASP A 14 -13.97 15.19 5.50
CA ASP A 14 -15.08 14.90 6.42
C ASP A 14 -16.15 13.98 5.82
N THR A 15 -16.22 13.91 4.49
CA THR A 15 -17.18 13.11 3.74
C THR A 15 -17.08 11.62 4.08
N LEU A 16 -15.87 11.14 4.36
CA LEU A 16 -15.57 9.73 4.64
C LEU A 16 -15.70 9.35 6.12
N ASP A 17 -15.58 10.31 7.04
CA ASP A 17 -15.79 10.10 8.48
C ASP A 17 -17.14 9.43 8.80
N ARG A 18 -18.15 9.66 7.96
CA ARG A 18 -19.49 9.07 8.10
C ARG A 18 -19.43 7.54 8.24
N ILE A 19 -18.44 6.89 7.64
CA ILE A 19 -18.22 5.43 7.70
C ILE A 19 -17.92 4.99 9.14
N HIS A 20 -17.04 5.71 9.84
CA HIS A 20 -16.62 5.39 11.22
C HIS A 20 -17.70 5.75 12.25
N ARG A 21 -18.58 6.69 11.92
CA ARG A 21 -19.72 7.08 12.77
C ARG A 21 -20.99 6.24 12.53
N ALA A 22 -20.95 5.29 11.59
CA ALA A 22 -22.13 4.51 11.22
C ALA A 22 -22.59 3.58 12.36
N ALA A 23 -23.81 3.80 12.86
CA ALA A 23 -24.45 2.90 13.82
C ALA A 23 -24.99 1.64 13.13
N GLY A 24 -24.86 0.47 13.76
CA GLY A 24 -25.44 -0.79 13.27
C GLY A 24 -24.42 -1.85 12.80
N GLY A 25 -23.16 -1.75 13.23
CA GLY A 25 -22.13 -2.78 13.01
C GLY A 25 -21.59 -2.82 11.56
N PRO A 26 -20.85 -3.88 11.19
CA PRO A 26 -20.11 -3.93 9.92
C PRO A 26 -20.98 -3.74 8.67
N GLY A 27 -22.21 -4.28 8.67
CA GLY A 27 -23.12 -4.10 7.54
C GLY A 27 -23.57 -2.65 7.33
N ALA A 28 -23.71 -1.86 8.40
CA ALA A 28 -24.06 -0.45 8.30
C ALA A 28 -22.87 0.39 7.81
N ALA A 29 -21.66 0.14 8.36
CA ALA A 29 -20.42 0.75 7.90
C ALA A 29 -20.18 0.46 6.41
N LEU A 30 -20.40 -0.79 5.98
CA LEU A 30 -20.30 -1.21 4.59
C LEU A 30 -21.25 -0.43 3.67
N ARG A 31 -22.53 -0.29 4.03
CA ARG A 31 -23.48 0.53 3.25
C ARG A 31 -23.05 2.00 3.20
N MET A 32 -22.59 2.53 4.33
CA MET A 32 -22.11 3.91 4.41
C MET A 32 -20.88 4.14 3.52
N ALA A 33 -19.94 3.19 3.46
CA ALA A 33 -18.76 3.28 2.61
C ALA A 33 -19.10 3.47 1.12
N ARG A 34 -20.16 2.82 0.62
CA ARG A 34 -20.62 3.04 -0.77
C ARG A 34 -21.13 4.45 -1.00
N THR A 35 -22.01 4.93 -0.13
CA THR A 35 -22.58 6.28 -0.28
C THR A 35 -21.49 7.35 -0.10
N ALA A 36 -20.71 7.25 0.98
CA ALA A 36 -19.65 8.19 1.28
C ALA A 36 -18.53 8.19 0.25
N GLY A 37 -18.11 7.01 -0.23
CA GLY A 37 -17.14 6.89 -1.31
C GLY A 37 -17.64 7.51 -2.61
N THR A 38 -18.91 7.33 -2.96
CA THR A 38 -19.48 7.93 -4.19
C THR A 38 -19.54 9.46 -4.08
N ASP A 39 -19.88 9.99 -2.91
CA ASP A 39 -19.89 11.42 -2.65
C ASP A 39 -18.47 11.99 -2.74
N PHE A 40 -17.51 11.38 -2.03
CA PHE A 40 -16.12 11.83 -2.03
C PHE A 40 -15.48 11.71 -3.42
N ARG A 41 -15.78 10.67 -4.20
CA ARG A 41 -15.30 10.55 -5.59
C ARG A 41 -15.66 11.76 -6.44
N ARG A 42 -16.87 12.32 -6.27
CA ARG A 42 -17.29 13.54 -7.00
C ARG A 42 -16.54 14.77 -6.53
N GLU A 43 -16.34 14.91 -5.22
CA GLU A 43 -15.55 16.00 -4.62
C GLU A 43 -14.08 15.94 -5.07
N PHE A 44 -13.48 14.75 -5.01
CA PHE A 44 -12.10 14.50 -5.37
C PHE A 44 -11.83 14.72 -6.85
N ALA A 45 -12.75 14.32 -7.73
CA ALA A 45 -12.65 14.62 -9.17
C ALA A 45 -12.55 16.13 -9.46
N ALA A 46 -13.19 16.96 -8.64
CA ALA A 46 -13.16 18.42 -8.75
C ALA A 46 -11.92 19.06 -8.10
N SER A 47 -11.13 18.31 -7.32
CA SER A 47 -9.93 18.83 -6.63
C SER A 47 -8.78 19.17 -7.58
N GLY A 48 -8.84 18.73 -8.84
CA GLY A 48 -7.76 18.83 -9.81
C GLY A 48 -7.09 17.48 -10.05
N ARG A 49 -5.86 17.50 -10.57
CA ARG A 49 -5.11 16.30 -10.96
C ARG A 49 -3.69 16.36 -10.42
N ALA A 50 -3.16 15.18 -10.09
CA ALA A 50 -1.73 15.03 -9.86
C ALA A 50 -0.98 15.44 -11.13
N ALA A 51 0.15 16.12 -10.97
CA ALA A 51 0.92 16.61 -12.11
C ALA A 51 1.83 15.54 -12.73
N ARG A 52 2.30 14.60 -11.90
CA ARG A 52 3.04 13.41 -12.34
C ARG A 52 2.74 12.24 -11.43
N VAL A 53 2.51 11.07 -12.02
CA VAL A 53 2.42 9.78 -11.33
C VAL A 53 3.24 8.76 -12.11
N SER A 54 4.11 8.02 -11.44
CA SER A 54 4.86 6.93 -12.06
C SER A 54 5.11 5.78 -11.09
N THR A 55 4.97 4.53 -11.56
CA THR A 55 5.25 3.33 -10.76
C THR A 55 6.51 2.61 -11.25
N HIS A 56 7.30 2.08 -10.32
CA HIS A 56 8.62 1.49 -10.59
C HIS A 56 8.82 0.18 -9.83
N ASP A 57 9.11 -0.91 -10.54
CA ASP A 57 9.37 -2.23 -9.94
C ASP A 57 10.60 -2.18 -9.03
N LEU A 58 10.46 -2.65 -7.78
CA LEU A 58 11.56 -2.81 -6.83
C LEU A 58 11.96 -4.28 -6.73
N VAL A 59 11.01 -5.16 -6.39
CA VAL A 59 11.25 -6.59 -6.16
C VAL A 59 10.01 -7.42 -6.48
N THR A 60 10.22 -8.59 -7.08
CA THR A 60 9.23 -9.67 -7.12
C THR A 60 9.64 -10.73 -6.11
N LEU A 61 8.70 -11.20 -5.28
CA LEU A 61 8.97 -12.16 -4.22
C LEU A 61 7.79 -13.12 -4.00
N PRO A 62 8.02 -14.31 -3.39
CA PRO A 62 6.95 -15.24 -3.10
C PRO A 62 6.09 -14.76 -1.92
N TYR A 63 4.78 -14.94 -2.04
CA TYR A 63 3.80 -14.63 -1.02
C TYR A 63 2.79 -15.78 -0.87
N PRO A 64 2.35 -16.16 0.34
CA PRO A 64 1.48 -17.32 0.51
C PRO A 64 0.16 -17.17 -0.24
N THR A 65 -0.14 -18.14 -1.09
CA THR A 65 -1.38 -18.17 -1.87
C THR A 65 -2.62 -18.07 -0.98
N ARG A 66 -2.57 -18.73 0.20
CA ARG A 66 -3.66 -18.73 1.17
C ARG A 66 -3.95 -17.35 1.78
N PHE A 67 -3.01 -16.42 1.72
CA PHE A 67 -3.19 -15.04 2.18
C PHE A 67 -3.68 -14.16 1.04
N GLY A 68 -2.97 -14.13 -0.09
CA GLY A 68 -3.31 -13.23 -1.21
C GLY A 68 -4.56 -13.61 -2.01
N LEU A 69 -4.95 -14.89 -2.01
CA LEU A 69 -6.16 -15.38 -2.68
C LEU A 69 -7.13 -16.00 -1.68
N TRP A 70 -7.23 -15.37 -0.51
CA TRP A 70 -7.84 -15.90 0.72
C TRP A 70 -9.12 -16.71 0.48
N ARG A 71 -9.04 -18.01 0.77
CA ARG A 71 -10.11 -19.03 0.64
C ARG A 71 -10.66 -19.28 -0.78
N ALA A 72 -10.41 -18.38 -1.72
CA ALA A 72 -11.11 -18.34 -3.00
C ALA A 72 -10.44 -19.19 -4.08
N ALA A 73 -9.10 -19.19 -4.13
CA ALA A 73 -8.38 -19.90 -5.19
C ALA A 73 -8.29 -21.41 -4.95
N VAL A 74 -8.32 -22.17 -6.05
CA VAL A 74 -8.11 -23.62 -6.11
C VAL A 74 -6.83 -23.87 -6.90
N THR A 75 -5.73 -24.02 -6.19
CA THR A 75 -4.40 -24.23 -6.80
C THR A 75 -3.55 -25.11 -5.89
N PRO A 76 -2.66 -25.96 -6.46
CA PRO A 76 -1.66 -26.69 -5.68
C PRO A 76 -0.47 -25.80 -5.26
N ALA A 77 -0.35 -24.58 -5.79
CA ALA A 77 0.78 -23.69 -5.52
C ALA A 77 0.68 -23.10 -4.09
N PRO A 78 1.61 -23.40 -3.17
CA PRO A 78 1.57 -22.85 -1.81
C PRO A 78 1.92 -21.36 -1.75
N PHE A 79 2.67 -20.89 -2.74
CA PHE A 79 3.03 -19.49 -2.94
C PHE A 79 2.58 -19.01 -4.32
N LEU A 80 2.16 -17.75 -4.38
CA LEU A 80 2.07 -16.93 -5.58
C LEU A 80 3.25 -15.95 -5.59
N LEU A 81 3.46 -15.21 -6.68
CA LEU A 81 4.44 -14.12 -6.69
C LEU A 81 3.72 -12.77 -6.71
N ILE A 82 4.27 -11.80 -5.97
CA ILE A 82 3.85 -10.39 -6.00
C ILE A 82 5.05 -9.52 -6.39
N THR A 83 4.79 -8.41 -7.08
CA THR A 83 5.81 -7.39 -7.40
C THR A 83 5.50 -6.12 -6.64
N ASN A 84 6.39 -5.75 -5.72
CA ASN A 84 6.33 -4.53 -4.94
C ASN A 84 6.90 -3.37 -5.77
N ARG A 85 6.21 -2.22 -5.72
CA ARG A 85 6.55 -1.06 -6.56
C ARG A 85 6.56 0.23 -5.77
N LEU A 86 7.60 1.02 -6.02
CA LEU A 86 7.63 2.43 -5.67
C LEU A 86 6.62 3.19 -6.55
N VAL A 87 5.83 4.07 -5.95
CA VAL A 87 5.04 5.08 -6.67
C VAL A 87 5.61 6.47 -6.37
N ILE A 88 5.86 7.23 -7.43
CA ILE A 88 6.30 8.61 -7.35
C ILE A 88 5.13 9.49 -7.76
N VAL A 89 4.74 10.42 -6.87
CA VAL A 89 3.64 11.35 -7.08
C VAL A 89 4.13 12.77 -6.89
N GLN A 90 3.75 13.65 -7.81
CA GLN A 90 3.99 15.09 -7.69
C GLN A 90 2.71 15.90 -7.94
N TRP A 91 2.50 16.95 -7.14
CA TRP A 91 1.41 17.91 -7.27
C TRP A 91 1.88 19.33 -6.98
N ASP A 92 1.09 20.32 -7.39
CA ASP A 92 1.40 21.75 -7.24
C ASP A 92 0.54 22.16 -6.08
N ASP A 93 1.19 22.51 -4.99
CA ASP A 93 0.48 22.97 -3.81
C ASP A 93 -0.05 24.39 -4.03
N ALA A 94 -0.91 24.88 -3.14
CA ALA A 94 -1.54 26.18 -3.26
C ALA A 94 -0.52 27.35 -3.27
N ASP A 95 0.67 27.12 -2.71
CA ASP A 95 1.81 28.05 -2.72
C ASP A 95 2.62 28.03 -4.04
N GLY A 96 2.21 27.21 -5.01
CA GLY A 96 2.89 27.02 -6.30
C GLY A 96 4.14 26.15 -6.21
N ARG A 97 4.46 25.58 -5.03
CA ARG A 97 5.58 24.67 -4.86
C ARG A 97 5.19 23.28 -5.34
N ARG A 98 6.03 22.69 -6.18
CA ARG A 98 5.97 21.26 -6.47
C ARG A 98 6.26 20.47 -5.21
N ARG A 99 5.32 19.62 -4.80
CA ARG A 99 5.54 18.63 -3.75
C ARG A 99 5.86 17.26 -4.39
N THR A 100 6.72 16.49 -3.74
CA THR A 100 7.04 15.10 -4.14
C THR A 100 6.75 14.13 -2.99
N LEU A 101 5.89 13.15 -3.24
CA LEU A 101 5.62 12.00 -2.37
C LEU A 101 6.16 10.73 -3.01
N LEU A 102 6.90 9.95 -2.24
CA LEU A 102 7.20 8.56 -2.54
C LEU A 102 6.23 7.66 -1.75
N TRP A 103 5.47 6.84 -2.44
CA TRP A 103 4.60 5.83 -1.84
C TRP A 103 5.21 4.44 -2.05
N GLU A 104 5.27 3.63 -1.01
CA GLU A 104 5.99 2.34 -0.98
C GLU A 104 7.49 2.41 -1.37
N PRO A 105 8.30 3.35 -0.85
CA PRO A 105 9.74 3.33 -1.07
C PRO A 105 10.44 2.24 -0.24
N SER A 106 10.01 0.98 -0.38
CA SER A 106 10.51 -0.17 0.39
C SER A 106 12.01 -0.42 0.22
N ASP A 107 12.71 -0.63 1.34
CA ASP A 107 14.11 -1.02 1.36
C ASP A 107 14.20 -2.55 1.35
N VAL A 108 14.29 -3.12 0.15
CA VAL A 108 14.24 -4.57 -0.08
C VAL A 108 15.23 -5.36 0.80
N GLU A 109 16.39 -4.78 1.07
CA GLU A 109 17.42 -5.43 1.90
C GLU A 109 17.03 -5.46 3.37
N LEU A 110 16.57 -4.33 3.92
CA LEU A 110 16.18 -4.26 5.32
C LEU A 110 14.82 -4.93 5.59
N ASP A 111 13.89 -4.86 4.65
CA ASP A 111 12.56 -5.49 4.75
C ASP A 111 12.67 -7.02 4.80
N ALA A 112 13.73 -7.61 4.23
CA ALA A 112 14.01 -9.04 4.30
C ALA A 112 14.23 -9.55 5.75
N ASN A 113 14.53 -8.66 6.70
CA ASN A 113 14.69 -8.99 8.12
C ASN A 113 13.36 -9.18 8.86
N THR A 114 12.24 -8.86 8.21
CA THR A 114 10.90 -9.09 8.77
C THR A 114 10.75 -10.54 9.26
N PRO A 115 10.22 -10.80 10.47
CA PRO A 115 10.25 -12.13 11.08
C PRO A 115 9.73 -13.25 10.17
N TYR A 116 8.65 -12.99 9.42
CA TYR A 116 8.12 -13.93 8.43
C TYR A 116 9.13 -14.25 7.32
N PHE A 117 9.68 -13.23 6.65
CA PHE A 117 10.62 -13.40 5.55
C PHE A 117 11.96 -13.97 6.01
N ALA A 118 12.48 -13.52 7.16
CA ALA A 118 13.69 -14.10 7.75
C ALA A 118 13.52 -15.59 8.10
N ALA A 119 12.33 -16.00 8.56
CA ALA A 119 12.03 -17.41 8.79
C ALA A 119 11.88 -18.21 7.49
N LEU A 120 11.25 -17.62 6.46
CA LEU A 120 11.13 -18.23 5.14
C LEU A 120 12.51 -18.42 4.48
N ASP A 121 13.41 -17.44 4.59
CA ASP A 121 14.77 -17.51 4.06
C ASP A 121 15.57 -18.62 4.73
N ARG A 122 15.56 -18.70 6.07
CA ARG A 122 16.25 -19.77 6.83
C ARG A 122 15.75 -21.18 6.50
N SER A 123 14.49 -21.31 6.08
CA SER A 123 13.88 -22.61 5.77
C SER A 123 13.89 -22.96 4.27
N SER A 124 14.32 -22.05 3.41
CA SER A 124 14.31 -22.23 1.95
C SER A 124 15.71 -22.52 1.39
N PRO A 125 15.90 -23.56 0.57
CA PRO A 125 17.16 -23.74 -0.14
C PRO A 125 17.48 -22.53 -1.04
N THR A 126 18.75 -22.11 -1.10
CA THR A 126 19.20 -20.92 -1.86
C THR A 126 18.76 -20.96 -3.34
N VAL A 127 18.75 -22.14 -3.97
CA VAL A 127 18.32 -22.31 -5.36
C VAL A 127 16.82 -22.00 -5.55
N VAL A 128 15.99 -22.29 -4.54
CA VAL A 128 14.55 -21.95 -4.57
C VAL A 128 14.38 -20.45 -4.41
N ARG A 129 15.10 -19.83 -3.48
CA ARG A 129 15.10 -18.37 -3.28
C ARG A 129 15.48 -17.63 -4.56
N ASN A 130 16.61 -17.96 -5.18
CA ASN A 130 17.12 -17.28 -6.38
C ASN A 130 16.18 -17.42 -7.60
N ARG A 131 15.22 -18.36 -7.57
CA ARG A 131 14.21 -18.52 -8.62
C ARG A 131 12.90 -17.79 -8.32
N MET A 132 12.60 -17.53 -7.06
CA MET A 132 11.34 -16.92 -6.62
C MET A 132 11.47 -15.43 -6.31
N VAL A 133 12.67 -14.96 -5.97
CA VAL A 133 12.96 -13.54 -5.72
C VAL A 133 13.69 -12.96 -6.93
N ARG A 134 13.21 -11.82 -7.42
CA ARG A 134 13.85 -11.02 -8.47
C ARG A 134 13.89 -9.57 -8.03
N GLU A 135 15.06 -9.08 -7.71
CA GLU A 135 15.32 -7.66 -7.45
C GLU A 135 15.52 -6.93 -8.79
N TYR A 136 14.94 -5.73 -8.91
CA TYR A 136 15.03 -4.93 -10.13
C TYR A 136 15.90 -3.70 -9.95
N ALA A 137 15.67 -2.94 -8.87
CA ALA A 137 16.41 -1.73 -8.54
C ALA A 137 16.11 -1.33 -7.08
N THR A 138 17.02 -0.55 -6.51
CA THR A 138 16.80 0.18 -5.26
C THR A 138 15.93 1.41 -5.49
N VAL A 139 15.35 1.95 -4.41
CA VAL A 139 14.61 3.22 -4.46
C VAL A 139 15.48 4.35 -5.00
N ALA A 140 16.76 4.42 -4.60
CA ALA A 140 17.70 5.44 -5.06
C ALA A 140 17.95 5.37 -6.58
N GLU A 141 18.10 4.16 -7.13
CA GLU A 141 18.24 3.96 -8.59
C GLU A 141 16.97 4.38 -9.34
N ARG A 142 15.77 4.05 -8.82
CA ARG A 142 14.50 4.49 -9.43
C ARG A 142 14.31 6.00 -9.42
N LEU A 143 14.73 6.69 -8.36
CA LEU A 143 14.71 8.15 -8.33
C LEU A 143 15.69 8.75 -9.33
N ALA A 144 16.90 8.19 -9.45
CA ALA A 144 17.88 8.64 -10.43
C ALA A 144 17.35 8.48 -11.87
N GLU A 145 16.71 7.34 -12.19
CA GLU A 145 16.04 7.11 -13.47
C GLU A 145 14.87 8.10 -13.71
N ALA A 146 14.14 8.46 -12.64
CA ALA A 146 13.03 9.40 -12.71
C ALA A 146 13.46 10.88 -12.76
N GLY A 147 14.75 11.18 -12.56
CA GLY A 147 15.31 12.52 -12.51
C GLY A 147 15.00 13.29 -11.21
N ILE A 148 14.76 12.57 -10.10
CA ILE A 148 14.40 13.17 -8.81
C ILE A 148 15.60 13.15 -7.87
N VAL A 149 15.95 14.33 -7.36
CA VAL A 149 17.00 14.46 -6.35
C VAL A 149 16.43 14.03 -4.99
N PRO A 150 17.13 13.21 -4.18
CA PRO A 150 16.62 12.77 -2.88
C PRO A 150 16.24 13.91 -1.92
N ALA A 151 16.89 15.07 -2.05
CA ALA A 151 16.56 16.26 -1.26
C ALA A 151 15.24 16.94 -1.68
N ASP A 152 14.71 16.65 -2.88
CA ASP A 152 13.44 17.21 -3.37
C ASP A 152 12.23 16.38 -2.93
N VAL A 153 12.46 15.25 -2.24
CA VAL A 153 11.41 14.42 -1.67
C VAL A 153 10.92 15.07 -0.38
N ASP A 154 9.64 15.41 -0.34
CA ASP A 154 8.99 16.04 0.80
C ASP A 154 8.36 15.02 1.75
N TYR A 155 7.83 13.95 1.18
CA TYR A 155 7.09 12.95 1.92
C TYR A 155 7.45 11.56 1.44
N ILE A 156 7.51 10.63 2.40
CA ILE A 156 7.39 9.20 2.11
C ILE A 156 6.13 8.67 2.80
N GLY A 157 5.48 7.68 2.22
CA GLY A 157 4.32 7.04 2.80
C GLY A 157 4.23 5.59 2.37
N PHE A 158 3.49 4.83 3.15
CA PHE A 158 3.15 3.45 2.88
C PHE A 158 1.67 3.28 3.15
N ASP A 159 1.02 2.36 2.46
CA ASP A 159 -0.33 1.95 2.77
C ASP A 159 -0.41 1.39 4.19
N HIS A 160 0.64 0.72 4.67
CA HIS A 160 0.82 0.33 6.07
C HIS A 160 2.29 -0.01 6.37
N LEU A 161 2.62 -0.34 7.61
CA LEU A 161 4.01 -0.59 8.03
C LEU A 161 4.35 -2.08 8.14
N HIS A 162 3.60 -2.99 7.49
CA HIS A 162 4.11 -4.35 7.33
C HIS A 162 5.43 -4.29 6.58
N THR A 163 6.39 -5.06 7.07
CA THR A 163 7.74 -5.30 6.55
C THR A 163 8.67 -4.11 6.58
N GLN A 164 8.15 -2.89 6.53
CA GLN A 164 8.92 -1.68 6.26
C GLN A 164 9.99 -1.41 7.32
N ASP A 165 11.20 -1.13 6.85
CA ASP A 165 12.28 -0.54 7.61
C ASP A 165 12.72 0.78 6.97
N VAL A 166 12.38 1.89 7.62
CA VAL A 166 12.61 3.23 7.08
C VAL A 166 13.93 3.85 7.52
N ARG A 167 14.78 3.13 8.27
CA ARG A 167 15.99 3.71 8.89
C ARG A 167 16.96 4.32 7.88
N ARG A 168 17.14 3.70 6.71
CA ARG A 168 17.95 4.26 5.61
C ARG A 168 17.26 5.43 4.89
N LEU A 169 15.92 5.43 4.84
CA LEU A 169 15.15 6.44 4.13
C LEU A 169 15.13 7.78 4.88
N ILE A 170 14.84 7.76 6.18
CA ILE A 170 14.64 8.97 7.00
C ILE A 170 15.68 9.15 8.12
N GLY A 171 16.64 8.22 8.24
CA GLY A 171 17.75 8.31 9.17
C GLY A 171 17.41 7.90 10.61
N THR A 172 18.45 7.79 11.44
CA THR A 172 18.35 7.47 12.87
C THR A 172 19.13 8.48 13.72
N VAL A 173 18.80 8.58 15.01
CA VAL A 173 19.51 9.44 15.97
C VAL A 173 20.54 8.67 16.80
N LYS A 174 20.60 7.34 16.67
CA LYS A 174 21.56 6.46 17.34
C LYS A 174 22.18 5.45 16.38
N PRO A 175 23.38 4.92 16.70
CA PRO A 175 23.97 3.77 16.01
C PRO A 175 22.99 2.61 15.86
N GLN A 176 23.10 1.88 14.75
CA GLN A 176 22.24 0.74 14.42
C GLN A 176 23.13 -0.48 14.21
N ALA A 177 23.22 -1.37 15.20
CA ALA A 177 24.24 -2.43 15.24
C ALA A 177 24.23 -3.35 14.00
N ASP A 178 23.08 -3.49 13.35
CA ASP A 178 22.86 -4.27 12.14
C ASP A 178 23.13 -3.51 10.83
N ILE A 179 23.30 -2.18 10.86
CA ILE A 179 23.54 -1.34 9.67
C ILE A 179 24.87 -0.57 9.77
N SER A 180 25.13 0.14 10.87
CA SER A 180 26.29 1.01 11.04
C SER A 180 26.64 1.26 12.52
N PRO A 181 27.94 1.36 12.86
CA PRO A 181 28.38 1.75 14.21
C PRO A 181 28.09 3.23 14.54
N SER A 182 27.55 4.01 13.61
CA SER A 182 27.12 5.40 13.77
C SER A 182 25.65 5.56 13.41
N ALA A 183 25.06 6.68 13.79
CA ALA A 183 23.71 7.06 13.36
C ALA A 183 23.61 7.05 11.82
N ILE A 184 22.45 6.64 11.29
CA ILE A 184 22.22 6.54 9.85
C ILE A 184 21.78 7.91 9.33
N ALA A 185 22.51 8.43 8.35
CA ALA A 185 22.08 9.62 7.60
C ALA A 185 20.88 9.28 6.72
N ALA A 186 19.89 10.15 6.68
CA ALA A 186 18.70 9.97 5.85
C ALA A 186 19.06 10.05 4.35
N LEU A 187 18.62 9.07 3.56
CA LEU A 187 18.65 9.15 2.10
C LEU A 187 17.81 10.34 1.61
N PHE A 188 16.67 10.61 2.27
CA PHE A 188 15.78 11.72 1.98
C PHE A 188 15.85 12.79 3.08
N PRO A 189 16.84 13.71 3.02
CA PRO A 189 17.14 14.62 4.12
C PRO A 189 16.07 15.69 4.37
N ASN A 190 15.04 15.81 3.53
CA ASN A 190 13.91 16.72 3.74
C ASN A 190 12.58 15.99 3.96
N ALA A 191 12.53 14.69 3.69
CA ALA A 191 11.28 13.95 3.72
C ALA A 191 10.77 13.74 5.15
N LYS A 192 9.44 13.65 5.26
CA LYS A 192 8.75 13.14 6.45
C LYS A 192 7.95 11.88 6.12
N LEU A 193 7.95 10.93 7.03
CA LEU A 193 7.11 9.73 6.97
C LEU A 193 5.66 10.08 7.31
N VAL A 194 4.77 10.04 6.33
CA VAL A 194 3.33 10.22 6.48
C VAL A 194 2.69 8.88 6.76
N VAL A 195 2.06 8.76 7.92
CA VAL A 195 1.49 7.51 8.43
C VAL A 195 0.30 7.81 9.32
N GLN A 196 -0.73 6.94 9.32
CA GLN A 196 -1.80 7.06 10.31
C GLN A 196 -1.23 6.88 11.71
N ARG A 197 -1.58 7.78 12.63
CA ARG A 197 -1.15 7.67 14.05
C ARG A 197 -1.51 6.31 14.64
N GLU A 198 -2.65 5.76 14.26
CA GLU A 198 -3.14 4.46 14.74
C GLU A 198 -2.18 3.30 14.38
N GLU A 199 -1.48 3.37 13.24
CA GLU A 199 -0.48 2.38 12.86
C GLU A 199 0.73 2.42 13.81
N LEU A 200 1.19 3.62 14.15
CA LEU A 200 2.28 3.80 15.10
C LEU A 200 1.87 3.35 16.51
N GLU A 201 0.64 3.65 16.93
CA GLU A 201 0.10 3.24 18.22
C GLU A 201 -0.01 1.70 18.30
N ALA A 202 -0.50 1.04 17.24
CA ALA A 202 -0.60 -0.41 17.16
C ALA A 202 0.78 -1.10 17.26
N MET A 203 1.80 -0.55 16.60
CA MET A 203 3.16 -1.09 16.64
C MET A 203 3.83 -1.03 18.03
N ARG A 204 3.28 -0.28 19.00
CA ARG A 204 3.81 -0.28 20.38
C ARG A 204 3.56 -1.59 21.12
N ASP A 205 2.47 -2.28 20.80
CA ASP A 205 2.12 -3.56 21.43
C ASP A 205 1.35 -4.46 20.44
N LEU A 206 2.09 -5.03 19.49
CA LEU A 206 1.53 -5.86 18.44
C LEU A 206 0.92 -7.15 18.99
N HIS A 207 -0.26 -7.49 18.50
CA HIS A 207 -0.88 -8.79 18.75
C HIS A 207 -0.06 -9.92 18.10
N PRO A 208 0.00 -11.15 18.66
CA PRO A 208 0.71 -12.27 18.05
C PRO A 208 0.33 -12.62 16.60
N LEU A 209 -0.88 -12.24 16.16
CA LEU A 209 -1.32 -12.39 14.76
C LEU A 209 -0.64 -11.39 13.81
N GLN A 210 -0.16 -10.26 14.32
CA GLN A 210 0.45 -9.17 13.56
C GLN A 210 1.98 -9.25 13.57
N ARG A 211 2.57 -9.63 14.71
CA ARG A 211 4.03 -9.68 14.94
C ARG A 211 4.87 -10.27 13.79
N PRO A 212 4.45 -11.34 13.09
CA PRO A 212 5.25 -11.88 11.99
C PRO A 212 5.55 -10.89 10.87
N TRP A 213 4.74 -9.84 10.73
CA TRP A 213 4.77 -8.89 9.61
C TRP A 213 5.42 -7.56 9.94
N TYR A 214 5.81 -7.29 11.19
CA TYR A 214 6.34 -5.99 11.60
C TYR A 214 7.75 -6.09 12.17
N GLN A 215 8.45 -4.96 12.14
CA GLN A 215 9.78 -4.77 12.72
C GLN A 215 9.79 -3.56 13.70
N PRO A 216 8.99 -3.54 14.78
CA PRO A 216 8.81 -2.33 15.60
C PRO A 216 10.10 -1.83 16.26
N GLU A 217 11.06 -2.71 16.49
CA GLU A 217 12.38 -2.37 17.06
C GLU A 217 13.20 -1.46 16.15
N THR A 218 13.04 -1.56 14.82
CA THR A 218 13.78 -0.74 13.85
C THR A 218 13.29 0.72 13.85
N MET A 219 12.12 0.98 14.41
CA MET A 219 11.52 2.32 14.46
C MET A 219 11.87 3.09 15.74
N VAL A 220 12.57 2.49 16.70
CA VAL A 220 12.77 3.07 18.05
C VAL A 220 13.66 4.32 18.03
N ASP A 221 14.69 4.33 17.19
CA ASP A 221 15.72 5.38 17.13
C ASP A 221 15.55 6.32 15.92
N LEU A 222 14.36 6.39 15.34
CA LEU A 222 14.03 7.40 14.34
C LEU A 222 13.97 8.80 14.98
N ASP A 223 14.31 9.82 14.21
CA ASP A 223 14.11 11.22 14.63
C ASP A 223 12.60 11.55 14.62
N PRO A 224 11.98 11.92 15.76
CA PRO A 224 10.56 12.29 15.80
C PRO A 224 10.20 13.42 14.82
N ALA A 225 11.12 14.33 14.50
CA ALA A 225 10.88 15.42 13.55
C ALA A 225 10.70 14.94 12.09
N ARG A 226 11.09 13.69 11.81
CA ARG A 226 10.95 13.02 10.51
C ARG A 226 9.69 12.20 10.37
N ILE A 227 8.85 12.14 11.41
CA ILE A 227 7.59 11.42 11.38
C ILE A 227 6.47 12.48 11.38
N ALA A 228 5.53 12.31 10.45
CA ALA A 228 4.37 13.16 10.28
C ALA A 228 3.09 12.31 10.45
N PRO A 229 2.71 11.97 11.70
CA PRO A 229 1.49 11.23 11.94
C PRO A 229 0.29 12.05 11.48
N ILE A 230 -0.63 11.41 10.76
CA ILE A 230 -1.92 11.99 10.39
C ILE A 230 -3.03 11.25 11.12
N ASP A 231 -4.14 11.96 11.34
CA ASP A 231 -5.40 11.35 11.78
C ASP A 231 -6.41 11.47 10.64
N GLY A 232 -6.88 10.31 10.18
CA GLY A 232 -7.98 10.19 9.25
C GLY A 232 -7.61 10.53 7.80
N ASP A 233 -8.63 10.96 7.07
CA ASP A 233 -8.61 11.13 5.62
C ASP A 233 -8.12 12.54 5.24
N ARG A 234 -7.12 12.65 4.36
CA ARG A 234 -6.43 13.90 4.02
C ARG A 234 -6.33 14.13 2.52
N LEU A 235 -6.76 15.31 2.06
CA LEU A 235 -6.50 15.83 0.71
C LEU A 235 -5.19 16.61 0.74
N LEU A 236 -4.12 16.02 0.20
CA LEU A 236 -2.77 16.60 0.22
C LEU A 236 -2.61 17.76 -0.76
N GLY A 237 -3.34 17.71 -1.87
CA GLY A 237 -3.34 18.72 -2.90
C GLY A 237 -4.17 18.29 -4.10
N PRO A 238 -4.08 19.04 -5.23
CA PRO A 238 -4.89 18.76 -6.41
C PRO A 238 -4.73 17.31 -6.89
N GLY A 239 -5.81 16.54 -6.84
CA GLY A 239 -5.83 15.15 -7.28
C GLY A 239 -4.93 14.19 -6.48
N VAL A 240 -4.54 14.52 -5.25
CA VAL A 240 -3.75 13.64 -4.37
C VAL A 240 -4.37 13.60 -2.98
N ALA A 241 -4.81 12.41 -2.55
CA ALA A 241 -5.37 12.19 -1.22
C ALA A 241 -4.84 10.92 -0.58
N ILE A 242 -4.83 10.89 0.75
CA ILE A 242 -4.64 9.69 1.57
C ILE A 242 -5.96 9.43 2.29
N VAL A 243 -6.51 8.23 2.10
CA VAL A 243 -7.77 7.79 2.71
C VAL A 243 -7.48 6.65 3.67
N ARG A 244 -7.95 6.71 4.90
CA ARG A 244 -7.82 5.60 5.85
C ARG A 244 -8.66 4.42 5.37
N THR A 245 -8.04 3.25 5.32
CA THR A 245 -8.64 2.01 4.82
C THR A 245 -8.25 0.84 5.73
N PRO A 246 -8.57 0.93 7.04
CA PRO A 246 -8.09 -0.01 8.05
C PRO A 246 -8.61 -1.43 7.81
N GLY A 247 -7.91 -2.41 8.37
CA GLY A 247 -8.33 -3.80 8.37
C GLY A 247 -7.18 -4.76 8.10
N HIS A 248 -6.51 -4.60 6.94
CA HIS A 248 -5.30 -5.36 6.63
C HIS A 248 -4.17 -5.02 7.61
N ALA A 249 -4.01 -3.74 7.92
CA ALA A 249 -3.29 -3.25 9.08
C ALA A 249 -4.20 -2.31 9.87
N THR A 250 -3.88 -2.08 11.14
CA THR A 250 -4.70 -1.24 12.03
C THR A 250 -4.86 0.17 11.47
N GLY A 251 -3.75 0.81 11.08
CA GLY A 251 -3.72 2.12 10.46
C GLY A 251 -3.47 2.08 8.96
N ASN A 252 -3.96 1.04 8.26
CA ASN A 252 -3.86 0.98 6.81
C ASN A 252 -4.51 2.22 6.16
N GLN A 253 -3.86 2.75 5.14
CA GLN A 253 -4.27 3.91 4.36
C GLN A 253 -4.08 3.63 2.86
N THR A 254 -4.79 4.36 2.02
CA THR A 254 -4.81 4.22 0.57
C THR A 254 -4.42 5.54 -0.05
N LEU A 255 -3.49 5.49 -0.99
CA LEU A 255 -3.20 6.63 -1.85
C LEU A 255 -4.26 6.70 -2.96
N VAL A 256 -4.94 7.84 -3.08
CA VAL A 256 -5.95 8.10 -4.10
C VAL A 256 -5.45 9.21 -5.01
N LEU A 257 -5.45 8.97 -6.31
CA LEU A 257 -4.85 9.84 -7.32
C LEU A 257 -5.86 10.15 -8.42
N ASN A 258 -6.03 11.42 -8.80
CA ASN A 258 -6.79 11.80 -9.99
C ASN A 258 -5.82 12.13 -11.12
N THR A 259 -5.89 11.37 -12.21
CA THR A 259 -5.05 11.55 -13.40
C THR A 259 -5.89 11.97 -14.60
N GLU A 260 -5.27 12.10 -15.76
CA GLU A 260 -5.96 12.29 -17.04
C GLU A 260 -6.86 11.12 -17.44
N THR A 261 -6.60 9.91 -16.94
CA THR A 261 -7.41 8.71 -17.25
C THR A 261 -8.49 8.43 -16.21
N GLY A 262 -8.54 9.20 -15.13
CA GLY A 262 -9.52 9.08 -14.05
C GLY A 262 -8.87 8.88 -12.69
N ILE A 263 -9.69 8.44 -11.74
CA ILE A 263 -9.31 8.23 -10.34
C ILE A 263 -8.75 6.83 -10.15
N TRP A 264 -7.60 6.78 -9.49
CA TRP A 264 -6.87 5.59 -9.07
C TRP A 264 -6.83 5.48 -7.55
N ALA A 265 -6.76 4.25 -7.04
CA ALA A 265 -6.47 3.95 -5.64
C ALA A 265 -5.36 2.91 -5.56
N MET A 266 -4.47 3.04 -4.58
CA MET A 266 -3.29 2.20 -4.43
C MET A 266 -3.11 1.80 -2.96
N SER A 267 -3.17 0.49 -2.70
CA SER A 267 -2.92 -0.14 -1.40
C SER A 267 -2.69 -1.65 -1.54
N GLU A 268 -2.32 -2.33 -0.46
CA GLU A 268 -2.14 -3.79 -0.40
C GLU A 268 -3.37 -4.53 0.16
N ASN A 269 -4.52 -3.86 0.30
CA ASN A 269 -5.75 -4.48 0.79
C ASN A 269 -6.21 -5.67 -0.09
N VAL A 270 -5.84 -5.65 -1.37
CA VAL A 270 -5.87 -6.80 -2.28
C VAL A 270 -4.57 -6.87 -3.09
N VAL A 271 -4.12 -8.07 -3.45
CA VAL A 271 -2.89 -8.26 -4.25
C VAL A 271 -3.13 -8.26 -5.76
N ALA A 272 -4.38 -8.24 -6.23
CA ALA A 272 -4.69 -8.14 -7.66
C ALA A 272 -5.98 -7.35 -7.88
N THR A 273 -6.01 -6.50 -8.91
CA THR A 273 -7.19 -5.69 -9.26
C THR A 273 -8.44 -6.54 -9.48
N GLU A 274 -8.28 -7.74 -10.06
CA GLU A 274 -9.40 -8.66 -10.29
C GLU A 274 -10.05 -9.17 -8.99
N LEU A 275 -9.39 -9.03 -7.84
CA LEU A 275 -9.97 -9.42 -6.55
C LEU A 275 -11.02 -8.41 -6.06
N LEU A 276 -11.13 -7.23 -6.67
CA LEU A 276 -12.26 -6.29 -6.45
C LEU A 276 -13.42 -6.51 -7.42
N THR A 277 -13.20 -7.32 -8.47
CA THR A 277 -14.20 -7.74 -9.48
C THR A 277 -14.05 -9.24 -9.76
N PRO A 278 -14.16 -10.10 -8.73
CA PRO A 278 -13.82 -11.52 -8.82
C PRO A 278 -14.68 -12.30 -9.82
N GLU A 279 -15.84 -11.79 -10.20
CA GLU A 279 -16.72 -12.34 -11.24
C GLU A 279 -16.04 -12.44 -12.62
N HIS A 280 -15.01 -11.63 -12.87
CA HIS A 280 -14.25 -11.64 -14.13
C HIS A 280 -12.96 -12.46 -14.05
N SER A 281 -12.64 -13.02 -12.88
CA SER A 281 -11.39 -13.75 -12.67
C SER A 281 -11.39 -15.13 -13.34
N ARG A 282 -10.28 -15.43 -14.03
CA ARG A 282 -9.93 -16.76 -14.56
C ARG A 282 -9.05 -17.55 -13.59
N ILE A 283 -8.64 -17.00 -12.45
CA ILE A 283 -7.96 -17.76 -11.41
C ILE A 283 -8.94 -18.85 -10.92
N PRO A 284 -8.57 -20.14 -10.99
CA PRO A 284 -9.46 -21.22 -10.60
C PRO A 284 -10.02 -21.01 -9.19
N GLY A 285 -11.34 -21.11 -9.05
CA GLY A 285 -12.02 -20.95 -7.77
C GLY A 285 -12.54 -19.54 -7.48
N VAL A 286 -11.85 -18.47 -7.90
CA VAL A 286 -12.15 -17.08 -7.50
C VAL A 286 -13.56 -16.64 -7.90
N ALA A 287 -13.91 -16.70 -9.19
CA ALA A 287 -15.26 -16.36 -9.65
C ALA A 287 -16.34 -17.31 -9.10
N GLY A 288 -15.97 -18.56 -8.78
CA GLY A 288 -16.86 -19.52 -8.14
C GLY A 288 -17.14 -19.17 -6.67
N TRP A 289 -16.12 -18.71 -5.94
CA TRP A 289 -16.22 -18.29 -4.55
C TRP A 289 -17.17 -17.10 -4.41
N SER A 290 -16.95 -16.05 -5.20
CA SER A 290 -17.80 -14.86 -5.21
C SER A 290 -19.28 -15.22 -5.43
N ARG A 291 -19.59 -16.03 -6.44
CA ARG A 291 -20.96 -16.48 -6.72
C ARG A 291 -21.58 -17.33 -5.61
N ARG A 292 -20.82 -18.25 -5.01
CA ARG A 292 -21.35 -19.16 -3.96
C ARG A 292 -21.60 -18.44 -2.64
N TRP A 293 -20.72 -17.51 -2.26
CA TRP A 293 -20.78 -16.83 -0.97
C TRP A 293 -21.45 -15.46 -1.02
N GLY A 294 -21.71 -14.92 -2.22
CA GLY A 294 -22.25 -13.56 -2.38
C GLY A 294 -21.25 -12.47 -1.99
N GLN A 295 -19.96 -12.78 -1.94
CA GLN A 295 -18.90 -11.82 -1.66
C GLN A 295 -18.47 -11.14 -2.96
N GLU A 296 -18.34 -9.82 -2.94
CA GLU A 296 -18.03 -9.00 -4.12
C GLU A 296 -16.53 -8.72 -4.30
N LEU A 297 -15.70 -9.26 -3.41
CA LEU A 297 -14.25 -9.12 -3.42
C LEU A 297 -13.56 -10.26 -2.65
N ILE A 298 -12.26 -10.45 -2.89
CA ILE A 298 -11.37 -11.37 -2.17
C ILE A 298 -10.28 -10.56 -1.48
N LEU A 299 -10.06 -10.80 -0.18
CA LEU A 299 -9.12 -10.04 0.65
C LEU A 299 -7.69 -10.56 0.53
N ASN A 300 -6.71 -9.66 0.74
CA ASN A 300 -5.38 -10.02 1.17
C ASN A 300 -5.35 -10.23 2.69
N ALA A 301 -5.32 -11.47 3.17
CA ALA A 301 -5.67 -11.81 4.56
C ALA A 301 -4.57 -12.60 5.30
N ASN A 302 -3.35 -12.06 5.35
CA ASN A 302 -2.29 -12.50 6.27
C ASN A 302 -2.55 -12.08 7.73
N THR A 303 -3.32 -11.03 7.94
CA THR A 303 -3.92 -10.57 9.20
C THR A 303 -5.45 -10.70 9.06
N ILE A 304 -6.15 -11.11 10.12
CA ILE A 304 -7.58 -11.50 10.02
C ILE A 304 -8.45 -10.92 11.13
N GLU A 305 -7.86 -10.29 12.14
CA GLU A 305 -8.51 -9.72 13.31
C GLU A 305 -9.60 -8.70 12.96
N ALA A 306 -9.45 -7.99 11.85
CA ALA A 306 -10.35 -6.93 11.39
C ALA A 306 -10.96 -7.21 10.00
N THR A 307 -11.16 -8.48 9.65
CA THR A 307 -11.63 -8.93 8.31
C THR A 307 -12.85 -8.14 7.78
N ALA A 308 -13.86 -7.87 8.62
CA ALA A 308 -15.07 -7.15 8.18
C ALA A 308 -14.81 -5.65 7.93
N THR A 309 -13.89 -5.06 8.69
CA THR A 309 -13.39 -3.69 8.48
C THR A 309 -12.60 -3.63 7.19
N GLN A 310 -11.68 -4.57 6.96
CA GLN A 310 -10.91 -4.69 5.72
C GLN A 310 -11.83 -4.80 4.50
N TYR A 311 -12.86 -5.65 4.57
CA TYR A 311 -13.85 -5.77 3.49
C TYR A 311 -14.55 -4.43 3.21
N THR A 312 -14.87 -3.66 4.24
CA THR A 312 -15.46 -2.32 4.09
C THR A 312 -14.49 -1.36 3.42
N SER A 313 -13.22 -1.40 3.80
CA SER A 313 -12.13 -0.64 3.19
C SER A 313 -11.93 -0.98 1.71
N CYS A 314 -11.93 -2.26 1.34
CA CYS A 314 -11.86 -2.68 -0.06
C CYS A 314 -13.08 -2.21 -0.88
N VAL A 315 -14.27 -2.18 -0.28
CA VAL A 315 -15.46 -1.62 -0.95
C VAL A 315 -15.37 -0.11 -1.10
N LEU A 316 -14.78 0.60 -0.13
CA LEU A 316 -14.49 2.02 -0.27
C LEU A 316 -13.54 2.24 -1.45
N GLU A 317 -12.38 1.58 -1.47
CA GLU A 317 -11.41 1.64 -2.57
C GLU A 317 -12.06 1.37 -3.93
N LYS A 318 -12.85 0.29 -4.02
CA LYS A 318 -13.65 -0.07 -5.22
C LYS A 318 -14.62 1.02 -5.66
N THR A 319 -15.17 1.79 -4.73
CA THR A 319 -16.13 2.87 -5.00
C THR A 319 -15.44 4.15 -5.49
N LEU A 320 -14.24 4.43 -4.98
CA LEU A 320 -13.48 5.65 -5.28
C LEU A 320 -12.97 5.71 -6.72
N VAL A 321 -12.63 4.56 -7.31
CA VAL A 321 -11.89 4.48 -8.56
C VAL A 321 -12.78 4.42 -9.82
N ASP A 322 -12.20 4.85 -10.93
CA ASP A 322 -12.78 4.66 -12.27
C ASP A 322 -12.55 3.23 -12.81
N ARG A 323 -13.18 2.91 -13.95
CA ARG A 323 -12.89 1.67 -14.69
C ARG A 323 -11.58 1.80 -15.46
N SER A 324 -10.85 0.69 -15.57
CA SER A 324 -9.61 0.64 -16.34
C SER A 324 -9.88 0.94 -17.82
N GLN A 325 -9.05 1.80 -18.41
CA GLN A 325 -9.10 2.12 -19.84
C GLN A 325 -8.65 0.94 -20.73
N ALA A 326 -7.85 0.01 -20.19
CA ALA A 326 -7.37 -1.15 -20.91
C ALA A 326 -8.43 -2.27 -21.00
N ASP A 327 -9.28 -2.39 -19.98
CA ASP A 327 -10.37 -3.37 -19.92
C ASP A 327 -11.39 -2.94 -18.84
N GLU A 328 -12.56 -2.48 -19.27
CA GLU A 328 -13.59 -1.89 -18.40
C GLU A 328 -14.15 -2.85 -17.33
N ARG A 329 -13.92 -4.16 -17.48
CA ARG A 329 -14.27 -5.16 -16.48
C ARG A 329 -13.49 -4.95 -15.18
N PHE A 330 -12.29 -4.38 -15.26
CA PHE A 330 -11.40 -4.15 -14.13
C PHE A 330 -11.39 -2.67 -13.72
N LEU A 331 -10.91 -2.41 -12.51
CA LEU A 331 -10.89 -1.08 -11.90
C LEU A 331 -9.53 -0.42 -12.07
N GLN A 332 -9.47 0.90 -11.98
CA GLN A 332 -8.24 1.67 -11.74
C GLN A 332 -7.76 1.54 -10.28
N PHE A 333 -7.73 0.31 -9.76
CA PHE A 333 -7.09 -0.01 -8.50
C PHE A 333 -5.74 -0.64 -8.80
N PHE A 334 -4.66 -0.07 -8.25
CA PHE A 334 -3.30 -0.53 -8.45
C PHE A 334 -2.76 -1.13 -7.15
N PRO A 335 -2.66 -2.47 -7.05
CA PRO A 335 -2.03 -3.09 -5.89
C PRO A 335 -0.57 -2.64 -5.77
N THR A 336 -0.19 -2.18 -4.59
CA THR A 336 1.20 -1.81 -4.26
C THR A 336 2.15 -3.01 -4.35
N SER A 337 1.63 -4.19 -4.02
CA SER A 337 2.22 -5.50 -4.30
C SER A 337 1.34 -6.30 -5.27
N GLU A 338 1.57 -6.15 -6.57
CA GLU A 338 0.70 -6.74 -7.61
C GLU A 338 1.04 -8.20 -7.90
N LEU A 339 0.03 -9.06 -7.95
CA LEU A 339 0.11 -10.46 -8.35
C LEU A 339 0.76 -10.58 -9.72
N THR A 340 1.86 -11.34 -9.78
CA THR A 340 2.70 -11.50 -10.96
C THR A 340 2.62 -12.93 -11.49
N ALA A 341 2.35 -13.05 -12.78
CA ALA A 341 2.32 -14.34 -13.47
C ALA A 341 3.69 -15.01 -13.41
N SER A 342 3.72 -16.30 -13.07
CA SER A 342 4.95 -17.08 -13.05
C SER A 342 4.69 -18.52 -13.50
N PRO A 343 5.59 -19.13 -14.31
CA PRO A 343 5.50 -20.55 -14.64
C PRO A 343 5.68 -21.45 -13.41
N PHE A 344 6.20 -20.92 -12.30
CA PHE A 344 6.44 -21.67 -11.06
C PHE A 344 5.23 -21.74 -10.12
N THR A 345 4.19 -20.94 -10.37
CA THR A 345 3.00 -20.84 -9.52
C THR A 345 1.74 -21.16 -10.34
N PRO A 346 1.51 -22.44 -10.69
CA PRO A 346 0.40 -22.82 -11.56
C PRO A 346 -0.94 -22.46 -10.92
N GLY A 347 -1.88 -21.96 -11.73
CA GLY A 347 -3.22 -21.61 -11.26
C GLY A 347 -3.32 -20.32 -10.45
N THR A 348 -2.26 -19.51 -10.37
CA THR A 348 -2.31 -18.17 -9.74
C THR A 348 -2.04 -17.02 -10.72
N ALA A 349 -1.91 -17.33 -12.02
CA ALA A 349 -1.65 -16.30 -13.03
C ALA A 349 -2.83 -15.32 -13.09
N PRO A 350 -2.57 -14.00 -13.00
CA PRO A 350 -3.62 -12.99 -13.00
C PRO A 350 -4.35 -12.94 -14.35
N THR A 351 -5.65 -12.67 -14.31
CA THR A 351 -6.45 -12.42 -15.52
C THR A 351 -6.08 -11.12 -16.19
N PHE A 352 -5.78 -10.11 -15.37
CA PHE A 352 -5.50 -8.74 -15.75
C PHE A 352 -4.45 -8.15 -14.79
N THR A 353 -3.51 -7.38 -15.32
CA THR A 353 -2.53 -6.60 -14.55
C THR A 353 -2.36 -5.23 -15.18
N HIS A 354 -2.18 -4.21 -14.34
CA HIS A 354 -1.82 -2.86 -14.79
C HIS A 354 -0.33 -2.79 -15.14
N ARG A 355 0.53 -3.49 -14.38
CA ARG A 355 2.01 -3.53 -14.48
C ARG A 355 2.71 -2.20 -14.24
N THR A 356 2.29 -1.13 -14.90
CA THR A 356 2.84 0.20 -14.73
C THR A 356 1.76 1.25 -14.91
N LEU A 357 1.85 2.33 -14.12
CA LEU A 357 1.08 3.55 -14.29
C LEU A 357 2.08 4.68 -14.58
N GLN A 358 1.81 5.43 -15.64
CA GLN A 358 2.53 6.65 -16.01
C GLN A 358 1.47 7.67 -16.39
N ALA A 359 1.44 8.81 -15.70
CA ALA A 359 0.48 9.87 -15.93
C ALA A 359 1.13 11.25 -15.71
N GLY A 360 0.67 12.25 -16.45
CA GLY A 360 1.21 13.60 -16.38
C GLY A 360 2.52 13.82 -17.16
N ALA A 361 3.12 15.01 -17.00
CA ALA A 361 4.35 15.38 -17.72
C ALA A 361 5.57 14.67 -17.11
N ARG A 362 6.52 14.26 -17.96
CA ARG A 362 7.78 13.62 -17.55
C ARG A 362 8.72 14.59 -16.86
#